data_AF-A0A517Y8R6-F1
#
_entry.id   AF-A0A517Y8R6-F1
#
_cell.length_a   1.000
_cell.length_b   1.000
_cell.length_c   1.000
_cell.angle_alpha   90.00
_cell.angle_beta   90.00
_cell.angle_gamma   90.00
#
_symmetry.space_group_name_H-M   'P 1'
#
loop_
_entity.id
_entity.type
_entity.pdbx_description
1 polymer ?
#
loop_
_entity_poly.entity_id
_entity_poly.type
_entity_poly.pdbx_seq_one_letter_code
_entity_poly.pdbx_strand_id
1 'polypeptide(L)'
;MRRASVISLSFTSCLLIGFLAYQLNQREAYGGKDDEDEKVHELMEKTHEGKKSPWKKAIQASQANPIDWATINQALPRLADMSEALVTTKDKDVRDAADGYVAAVQELAMQANKRDTVRARAALTTLSDSCADCHYKGGPGGKLD
;
A
#
# COMPACT_ATOMS: atom_id res chain seq x y z
N MET A 1 -50.75 15.09 23.69
CA MET A 1 -49.92 14.53 24.78
C MET A 1 -49.32 13.19 24.33
N ARG A 2 -48.03 12.99 24.62
CA ARG A 2 -47.22 11.76 24.58
C ARG A 2 -46.64 11.29 23.24
N ARG A 3 -45.30 11.26 23.26
CA ARG A 3 -44.29 10.88 22.26
C ARG A 3 -44.08 9.36 22.27
N ALA A 4 -43.53 8.81 21.20
CA ALA A 4 -42.55 7.72 21.28
C ALA A 4 -41.66 7.70 20.03
N SER A 5 -40.44 8.19 20.19
CA SER A 5 -39.32 8.01 19.27
C SER A 5 -38.77 6.60 19.43
N VAL A 6 -38.44 5.92 18.32
CA VAL A 6 -37.62 4.70 18.35
C VAL A 6 -36.34 4.98 17.58
N ILE A 7 -35.27 5.18 18.35
CA ILE A 7 -33.89 5.34 17.87
C ILE A 7 -33.32 3.92 17.77
N SER A 8 -33.09 3.43 16.55
CA SER A 8 -32.39 2.16 16.32
C SER A 8 -30.89 2.44 16.19
N LEU A 9 -30.17 2.31 17.32
CA LEU A 9 -28.71 2.33 17.38
C LEU A 9 -28.19 0.95 16.97
N SER A 10 -27.70 0.82 15.73
CA SER A 10 -27.01 -0.39 15.28
C SER A 10 -25.58 -0.42 15.80
N PHE A 11 -25.35 -1.36 16.72
CA PHE A 11 -24.06 -1.77 17.24
C PHE A 11 -23.23 -2.49 16.16
N THR A 12 -22.35 -1.79 15.45
CA THR A 12 -21.35 -2.39 14.55
C THR A 12 -19.99 -1.71 14.68
N SER A 13 -19.50 -1.52 15.92
CA SER A 13 -18.29 -0.72 16.18
C SER A 13 -17.23 -1.39 17.06
N CYS A 14 -17.14 -2.73 17.12
CA CYS A 14 -16.08 -3.40 17.89
C CYS A 14 -15.23 -4.42 17.12
N LEU A 15 -15.53 -4.74 15.85
CA LEU A 15 -14.80 -5.80 15.12
C LEU A 15 -13.65 -5.30 14.22
N LEU A 16 -13.45 -4.00 14.05
CA LEU A 16 -12.41 -3.46 13.17
C LEU A 16 -11.02 -3.30 13.82
N ILE A 17 -10.93 -3.34 15.16
CA ILE A 17 -9.64 -3.14 15.85
C ILE A 17 -8.81 -4.44 15.89
N GLY A 18 -9.45 -5.61 15.79
CA GLY A 18 -8.76 -6.91 15.87
C GLY A 18 -7.92 -7.28 14.65
N PHE A 19 -8.24 -6.76 13.46
CA PHE A 19 -7.52 -7.15 12.23
C PHE A 19 -6.16 -6.44 12.10
N LEU A 20 -6.01 -5.26 12.71
CA LEU A 20 -4.75 -4.51 12.65
C LEU A 20 -3.66 -5.11 13.56
N ALA A 21 -4.03 -5.76 14.65
CA ALA A 21 -3.09 -6.39 15.57
C ALA A 21 -2.53 -7.74 15.07
N TYR A 22 -3.28 -8.49 14.24
CA TYR A 22 -2.83 -9.78 13.73
C TYR A 22 -1.73 -9.65 12.66
N GLN A 23 -1.72 -8.57 11.88
CA GLN A 23 -0.68 -8.33 10.85
C GLN A 23 0.68 -7.94 11.46
N LEU A 24 0.71 -7.37 12.66
CA LEU A 24 1.96 -6.94 13.31
C LEU A 24 2.76 -8.11 13.91
N ASN A 25 2.14 -9.27 14.15
CA ASN A 25 2.78 -10.40 14.85
C ASN A 25 3.53 -11.38 13.93
N GLN A 26 3.50 -11.21 12.60
CA GLN A 26 4.19 -12.09 11.63
C GLN A 26 5.63 -11.62 11.32
N ARG A 27 6.19 -10.70 12.13
CA ARG A 27 7.45 -9.99 11.82
C ARG A 27 8.72 -10.54 12.49
N GLU A 28 8.60 -11.52 13.37
CA GLU A 28 9.76 -12.10 14.06
C GLU A 28 10.21 -13.42 13.45
N ALA A 29 10.73 -13.42 12.22
CA ALA A 29 11.56 -14.53 11.73
C ALA A 29 12.22 -14.21 10.39
N TYR A 30 13.11 -13.22 10.28
CA TYR A 30 14.16 -13.24 9.26
C TYR A 30 15.27 -12.29 9.70
N GLY A 31 16.36 -12.87 10.19
CA GLY A 31 17.55 -12.15 10.63
C GLY A 31 18.78 -12.65 9.91
N GLY A 32 19.60 -11.69 9.50
CA GLY A 32 20.96 -11.85 9.00
C GLY A 32 21.51 -10.47 8.61
N LYS A 33 22.82 -10.33 8.72
CA LYS A 33 23.54 -9.09 8.42
C LYS A 33 24.02 -9.21 6.97
N ASP A 34 23.32 -8.51 6.07
CA ASP A 34 23.54 -8.26 4.62
C ASP A 34 22.20 -8.22 3.84
N ASP A 35 21.11 -8.51 4.54
CA ASP A 35 19.82 -8.97 4.00
C ASP A 35 18.79 -7.85 3.70
N GLU A 36 19.01 -6.61 4.15
CA GLU A 36 17.97 -5.55 4.08
C GLU A 36 17.83 -4.95 2.66
N ASP A 37 18.89 -4.99 1.84
CA ASP A 37 18.80 -4.65 0.41
C ASP A 37 18.20 -5.82 -0.39
N GLU A 38 18.50 -7.06 0.01
CA GLU A 38 17.83 -8.26 -0.50
C GLU A 38 16.33 -8.19 -0.20
N LYS A 39 15.94 -7.61 0.95
CA LYS A 39 14.53 -7.46 1.30
C LYS A 39 13.80 -6.48 0.38
N VAL A 40 14.40 -5.32 0.09
CA VAL A 40 13.83 -4.37 -0.88
C VAL A 40 13.74 -5.03 -2.25
N HIS A 41 14.78 -5.74 -2.68
CA HIS A 41 14.79 -6.44 -3.97
C HIS A 41 13.67 -7.50 -4.06
N GLU A 42 13.56 -8.38 -3.06
CA GLU A 42 12.53 -9.43 -2.98
C GLU A 42 11.12 -8.84 -3.00
N LEU A 43 10.90 -7.77 -2.24
CA LEU A 43 9.60 -7.08 -2.22
C LEU A 43 9.33 -6.35 -3.53
N MET A 44 10.35 -5.83 -4.21
CA MET A 44 10.21 -5.16 -5.52
C MET A 44 9.75 -6.16 -6.55
N GLU A 45 10.44 -7.29 -6.65
CA GLU A 45 10.06 -8.39 -7.52
C GLU A 45 8.59 -8.80 -7.24
N LYS A 46 8.25 -9.13 -5.98
CA LYS A 46 6.88 -9.52 -5.61
C LYS A 46 5.83 -8.44 -5.88
N THR A 47 6.20 -7.16 -5.77
CA THR A 47 5.30 -6.03 -6.04
C THR A 47 4.94 -5.94 -7.53
N HIS A 48 5.85 -6.34 -8.42
CA HIS A 48 5.72 -6.18 -9.88
C HIS A 48 5.50 -7.49 -10.66
N GLU A 49 5.82 -8.65 -10.09
CA GLU A 49 5.90 -9.92 -10.80
C GLU A 49 4.52 -10.45 -11.24
N GLY A 50 4.41 -10.76 -12.53
CA GLY A 50 3.27 -11.46 -13.12
C GLY A 50 1.96 -10.69 -13.06
N LYS A 51 0.86 -11.33 -13.46
CA LYS A 51 -0.50 -10.73 -13.47
C LYS A 51 -1.11 -10.57 -12.07
N LYS A 52 -0.52 -11.23 -11.07
CA LYS A 52 -1.05 -11.29 -9.70
C LYS A 52 -0.34 -10.30 -8.76
N SER A 53 0.60 -9.52 -9.27
CA SER A 53 1.35 -8.54 -8.51
C SER A 53 0.40 -7.55 -7.79
N PRO A 54 0.70 -7.14 -6.55
CA PRO A 54 -0.06 -6.13 -5.81
C PRO A 54 -0.27 -4.85 -6.62
N TRP A 55 0.77 -4.37 -7.32
CA TRP A 55 0.70 -3.19 -8.18
C TRP A 55 -0.33 -3.35 -9.30
N LYS A 56 -0.21 -4.42 -10.11
CA LYS A 56 -1.12 -4.63 -11.25
C LYS A 56 -2.57 -4.83 -10.80
N LYS A 57 -2.78 -5.54 -9.67
CA LYS A 57 -4.11 -5.68 -9.07
C LYS A 57 -4.71 -4.34 -8.68
N ALA A 58 -3.96 -3.48 -7.99
CA ALA A 58 -4.46 -2.17 -7.56
C ALA A 58 -4.80 -1.29 -8.77
N ILE A 59 -3.96 -1.28 -9.80
CA ILE A 59 -4.22 -0.53 -11.04
C ILE A 59 -5.45 -1.04 -11.77
N GLN A 60 -5.55 -2.35 -12.04
CA GLN A 60 -6.71 -2.94 -12.72
C GLN A 60 -8.00 -2.70 -11.93
N ALA A 61 -7.96 -2.85 -10.61
CA ALA A 61 -9.10 -2.60 -9.74
C ALA A 61 -9.55 -1.13 -9.80
N SER A 62 -8.61 -0.18 -9.89
CA SER A 62 -8.90 1.25 -10.00
C SER A 62 -9.57 1.64 -11.33
N GLN A 63 -9.30 0.88 -12.39
CA GLN A 63 -9.83 1.08 -13.73
C GLN A 63 -11.24 0.47 -13.90
N ALA A 64 -11.64 -0.43 -13.01
CA ALA A 64 -13.01 -0.98 -13.00
C ALA A 64 -14.06 0.12 -12.77
N ASN A 65 -15.28 -0.12 -13.27
CA ASN A 65 -16.43 0.77 -13.06
C ASN A 65 -17.67 -0.04 -12.63
N PRO A 66 -18.07 0.01 -11.34
CA PRO A 66 -17.42 0.75 -10.26
C PRO A 66 -16.04 0.18 -9.91
N ILE A 67 -15.19 1.00 -9.29
CA ILE A 67 -13.86 0.63 -8.77
C ILE A 67 -13.96 -0.56 -7.82
N ASP A 68 -13.02 -1.52 -7.94
CA ASP A 68 -12.98 -2.71 -7.09
C ASP A 68 -12.18 -2.44 -5.81
N TRP A 69 -12.87 -1.88 -4.82
CA TRP A 69 -12.28 -1.59 -3.51
C TRP A 69 -11.77 -2.84 -2.78
N ALA A 70 -12.38 -4.01 -3.00
CA ALA A 70 -11.96 -5.23 -2.31
C ALA A 70 -10.56 -5.65 -2.76
N THR A 71 -10.31 -5.61 -4.08
CA THR A 71 -8.98 -5.90 -4.63
C THR A 71 -7.94 -4.84 -4.23
N ILE A 72 -8.30 -3.55 -4.21
CA ILE A 72 -7.39 -2.50 -3.72
C ILE A 72 -7.00 -2.76 -2.26
N ASN A 73 -7.97 -3.05 -1.40
CA ASN A 73 -7.72 -3.32 0.02
C ASN A 73 -6.90 -4.60 0.26
N GLN A 74 -6.98 -5.58 -0.63
CA GLN A 74 -6.12 -6.76 -0.59
C GLN A 74 -4.67 -6.49 -1.04
N ALA A 75 -4.47 -5.52 -1.95
CA ALA A 75 -3.14 -5.15 -2.43
C ALA A 75 -2.40 -4.22 -1.44
N LEU A 76 -3.12 -3.34 -0.75
CA LEU A 76 -2.58 -2.31 0.14
C LEU A 76 -1.56 -2.82 1.18
N PRO A 77 -1.78 -3.94 1.90
CA PRO A 77 -0.80 -4.43 2.87
C PRO A 77 0.57 -4.73 2.24
N ARG A 78 0.61 -5.26 1.01
CA ARG A 78 1.87 -5.57 0.32
C ARG A 78 2.59 -4.31 -0.17
N LEU A 79 1.84 -3.29 -0.59
CA LEU A 79 2.40 -1.99 -0.93
C LEU A 79 2.94 -1.30 0.34
N ALA A 80 2.27 -1.47 1.49
CA ALA A 80 2.74 -0.95 2.77
C ALA A 80 4.00 -1.68 3.28
N ASP A 81 4.07 -3.01 3.14
CA ASP A 81 5.29 -3.79 3.45
C ASP A 81 6.50 -3.24 2.67
N MET A 82 6.28 -2.88 1.40
CA MET A 82 7.32 -2.27 0.56
C MET A 82 7.69 -0.86 1.01
N SER A 83 6.71 0.01 1.29
CA SER A 83 6.95 1.34 1.85
C SER A 83 7.86 1.26 3.08
N GLU A 84 7.63 0.27 3.93
CA GLU A 84 8.43 0.10 5.14
C GLU A 84 9.85 -0.41 4.86
N ALA A 85 10.01 -1.36 3.95
CA ALA A 85 11.34 -1.80 3.54
C ALA A 85 12.17 -0.66 2.92
N LEU A 86 11.54 0.18 2.09
CA LEU A 86 12.19 1.33 1.46
C LEU A 86 12.65 2.39 2.46
N VAL A 87 11.95 2.59 3.58
CA VAL A 87 12.40 3.57 4.60
C VAL A 87 13.39 2.98 5.61
N THR A 88 13.49 1.65 5.68
CA THR A 88 14.36 0.94 6.63
C THR A 88 15.62 0.32 6.02
N THR A 89 15.72 0.26 4.68
CA THR A 89 16.95 -0.13 3.97
C THR A 89 18.17 0.68 4.44
N LYS A 90 19.35 0.06 4.37
CA LYS A 90 20.63 0.72 4.65
C LYS A 90 21.06 1.64 3.53
N ASP A 91 20.67 1.35 2.29
CA ASP A 91 20.94 2.21 1.13
C ASP A 91 20.31 3.59 1.35
N LYS A 92 21.17 4.59 1.51
CA LYS A 92 20.74 5.96 1.80
C LYS A 92 20.03 6.58 0.59
N ASP A 93 20.47 6.30 -0.63
CA ASP A 93 19.92 6.93 -1.82
C ASP A 93 18.52 6.36 -2.09
N VAL A 94 18.32 5.06 -1.91
CA VAL A 94 16.99 4.42 -1.97
C VAL A 94 16.06 5.00 -0.90
N ARG A 95 16.54 5.12 0.34
CA ARG A 95 15.74 5.64 1.45
C ARG A 95 15.32 7.10 1.22
N ASP A 96 16.24 7.95 0.75
CA ASP A 96 15.95 9.35 0.44
C ASP A 96 14.96 9.49 -0.73
N ALA A 97 14.93 8.52 -1.66
CA ALA A 97 13.97 8.48 -2.77
C ALA A 97 12.60 7.89 -2.40
N ALA A 98 12.45 7.28 -1.22
CA ALA A 98 11.26 6.52 -0.83
C ALA A 98 10.03 7.38 -0.50
N ASP A 99 10.22 8.64 -0.11
CA ASP A 99 9.16 9.52 0.42
C ASP A 99 7.93 9.60 -0.49
N GLY A 100 8.14 9.71 -1.81
CA GLY A 100 7.05 9.76 -2.79
C GLY A 100 6.22 8.47 -2.82
N TYR A 101 6.87 7.31 -2.75
CA TYR A 101 6.21 6.02 -2.71
C TYR A 101 5.38 5.88 -1.43
N VAL A 102 5.99 6.19 -0.27
CA VAL A 102 5.35 6.09 1.05
C VAL A 102 4.11 6.98 1.12
N ALA A 103 4.23 8.25 0.71
CA ALA A 103 3.12 9.19 0.71
C ALA A 103 1.97 8.73 -0.19
N ALA A 104 2.28 8.20 -1.38
CA ALA A 104 1.26 7.71 -2.31
C ALA A 104 0.53 6.47 -1.77
N VAL A 105 1.23 5.54 -1.12
CA VAL A 105 0.61 4.36 -0.48
C VAL A 105 -0.30 4.78 0.68
N GLN A 106 0.12 5.74 1.51
CA GLN A 106 -0.69 6.28 2.61
C GLN A 106 -1.94 7.00 2.10
N GLU A 107 -1.79 7.83 1.06
CA GLU A 107 -2.92 8.50 0.41
C GLU A 107 -3.89 7.46 -0.17
N LEU A 108 -3.39 6.45 -0.88
CA LEU A 108 -4.23 5.38 -1.42
C LEU A 108 -5.02 4.66 -0.32
N ALA A 109 -4.37 4.32 0.80
CA ALA A 109 -5.03 3.69 1.94
C ALA A 109 -6.13 4.57 2.54
N MET A 110 -5.85 5.87 2.71
CA MET A 110 -6.85 6.82 3.18
C MET A 110 -8.04 6.93 2.22
N GLN A 111 -7.79 7.01 0.92
CA GLN A 111 -8.85 7.20 -0.08
C GLN A 111 -9.65 5.92 -0.34
N ALA A 112 -9.04 4.75 -0.21
CA ALA A 112 -9.75 3.48 -0.22
C ALA A 112 -10.74 3.37 0.95
N ASN A 113 -10.35 3.82 2.15
CA ASN A 113 -11.25 3.89 3.31
C ASN A 113 -12.41 4.86 3.10
N LYS A 114 -12.15 6.01 2.48
CA LYS A 114 -13.17 7.01 2.12
C LYS A 114 -14.00 6.62 0.90
N ARG A 115 -13.58 5.61 0.14
CA ARG A 115 -14.10 5.23 -1.17
C ARG A 115 -14.14 6.41 -2.17
N ASP A 116 -13.15 7.29 -2.09
CA ASP A 116 -13.01 8.42 -3.03
C ASP A 116 -12.33 7.93 -4.32
N THR A 117 -13.12 7.73 -5.37
CA THR A 117 -12.63 7.17 -6.63
C THR A 117 -11.61 8.09 -7.32
N VAL A 118 -11.85 9.40 -7.29
CA VAL A 118 -10.99 10.36 -8.00
C VAL A 118 -9.64 10.44 -7.30
N ARG A 119 -9.65 10.58 -5.96
CA ARG A 119 -8.40 10.67 -5.21
C ARG A 119 -7.65 9.36 -5.13
N ALA A 120 -8.33 8.21 -5.08
CA ALA A 120 -7.66 6.90 -5.13
C ALA A 120 -6.92 6.69 -6.46
N ARG A 121 -7.53 7.10 -7.60
CA ARG A 121 -6.85 7.05 -8.90
C ARG A 121 -5.66 8.00 -8.96
N ALA A 122 -5.80 9.22 -8.44
CA ALA A 122 -4.70 10.16 -8.35
C ALA A 122 -3.53 9.62 -7.51
N ALA A 123 -3.82 8.99 -6.35
CA ALA A 123 -2.80 8.35 -5.51
C ALA A 123 -2.07 7.22 -6.24
N LEU A 124 -2.78 6.41 -7.03
CA LEU A 124 -2.15 5.38 -7.86
C LEU A 124 -1.29 5.94 -8.99
N THR A 125 -1.68 7.06 -9.59
CA THR A 125 -0.82 7.79 -10.54
C THR A 125 0.45 8.27 -9.85
N THR A 126 0.34 8.93 -8.68
CA THR A 126 1.51 9.37 -7.91
C THR A 126 2.41 8.20 -7.50
N LEU A 127 1.82 7.05 -7.15
CA LEU A 127 2.58 5.83 -6.88
C LEU A 127 3.35 5.36 -8.13
N SER A 128 2.71 5.35 -9.30
CA SER A 128 3.37 5.05 -10.58
C SER A 128 4.54 5.99 -10.86
N ASP A 129 4.33 7.29 -10.64
CA ASP A 129 5.33 8.32 -10.89
C ASP A 129 6.53 8.15 -9.94
N SER A 130 6.29 7.84 -8.66
CA SER A 130 7.36 7.56 -7.70
C SER A 130 8.20 6.34 -8.09
N CYS A 131 7.58 5.29 -8.65
CA CYS A 131 8.31 4.15 -9.19
C CYS A 131 9.20 4.59 -10.36
N ALA A 132 8.67 5.44 -11.24
CA ALA A 132 9.42 5.93 -12.39
C ALA A 132 10.59 6.83 -11.98
N ASP A 133 10.44 7.67 -10.96
CA ASP A 133 11.51 8.55 -10.48
C ASP A 133 12.60 7.76 -9.74
N CYS A 134 12.27 6.64 -9.09
CA CYS A 134 13.26 5.75 -8.49
C CYS A 134 14.03 4.93 -9.56
N HIS A 135 13.36 4.49 -10.63
CA HIS A 135 13.95 3.57 -11.63
C HIS A 135 14.49 4.23 -12.91
N TYR A 136 14.06 5.46 -13.20
CA TYR A 136 14.45 6.18 -14.41
C TYR A 136 15.06 7.54 -14.04
N LYS A 137 15.62 8.23 -15.05
CA LYS A 137 16.23 9.56 -14.89
C LYS A 137 17.41 9.62 -13.89
N GLY A 138 18.08 8.49 -13.63
CA GLY A 138 19.23 8.43 -12.73
C GLY A 138 18.87 8.17 -11.26
N GLY A 139 17.64 7.73 -10.98
CA GLY A 139 17.24 7.29 -9.65
C GLY A 139 17.99 6.03 -9.16
N PRO A 140 17.99 5.78 -7.84
CA PRO A 140 18.82 4.74 -7.21
C PRO A 140 18.34 3.31 -7.49
N GLY A 141 17.09 3.12 -7.91
CA GLY A 141 16.50 1.80 -8.17
C GLY A 141 16.96 1.15 -9.47
N GLY A 142 17.74 1.85 -10.31
CA GLY A 142 18.20 1.34 -11.61
C GLY A 142 17.06 1.10 -12.61
N LYS A 143 17.40 0.73 -13.84
CA LYS A 143 16.39 0.50 -14.89
C LYS A 143 15.55 -0.73 -14.56
N LEU A 144 14.22 -0.61 -14.75
CA LEU A 144 13.34 -1.76 -14.87
C LEU A 144 13.54 -2.36 -16.27
N ASP A 145 13.93 -3.62 -16.32
CA ASP A 145 14.05 -4.46 -17.51
C ASP A 145 12.70 -5.02 -18.00
#